data_AF-A0A501X6Z1-F1
#
_entry.id   AF-A0A501X6Z1-F1
#
_cell.length_a   1.000
_cell.length_b   1.000
_cell.length_c   1.000
_cell.angle_alpha   90.00
_cell.angle_beta   90.00
_cell.angle_gamma   90.00
#
_symmetry.space_group_name_H-M   'P 1'
#
loop_
_entity.id
_entity.type
_entity.pdbx_description
1 polymer ?
#
loop_
_entity_poly.entity_id
_entity_poly.type
_entity_poly.pdbx_seq_one_letter_code
_entity_poly.pdbx_strand_id
1 'polypeptide(L)'
;MFTTRYQNGVATTELKIALTCSILVSVVMWVAVARPLLNYSDAAEIETTVEYVKLAAKNFYGKDISQTHCYQPSKTLSISNLINNQLITTDLVNGKKYQIAVDYVMKSNGSWSRPSAINIDLTFANTDELERVSGYLDANLISPTQLRFTQPITFNVDWRSFNPATGCLN
;
A
#
# COMPACT_ATOMS: atom_id res chain seq x y z
N MET A 1 74.42 -6.68 -20.91
CA MET A 1 73.83 -7.97 -20.51
C MET A 1 72.86 -7.68 -19.37
N PHE A 2 71.59 -7.41 -19.68
CA PHE A 2 70.57 -7.08 -18.69
C PHE A 2 69.97 -8.39 -18.16
N THR A 3 70.25 -8.71 -16.90
CA THR A 3 69.63 -9.84 -16.22
C THR A 3 68.22 -9.43 -15.81
N THR A 4 67.22 -9.89 -16.55
CA THR A 4 65.82 -9.86 -16.12
C THR A 4 65.69 -10.74 -14.88
N ARG A 5 65.55 -10.14 -13.71
CA ARG A 5 65.19 -10.86 -12.50
C ARG A 5 63.74 -11.35 -12.65
N TYR A 6 63.57 -12.67 -12.61
CA TYR A 6 62.29 -13.32 -12.39
C TYR A 6 61.72 -12.81 -11.05
N GLN A 7 60.81 -11.84 -11.10
CA GLN A 7 60.02 -11.44 -9.95
C GLN A 7 58.86 -12.43 -9.79
N ASN A 8 59.05 -13.34 -8.84
CA ASN A 8 58.09 -14.23 -8.18
C ASN A 8 56.61 -13.94 -8.49
N GLY A 9 55.98 -14.83 -9.27
CA GLY A 9 54.53 -14.84 -9.52
C GLY A 9 53.67 -15.02 -8.26
N VAL A 10 54.27 -15.38 -7.13
CA VAL A 10 53.60 -15.63 -5.84
C VAL A 10 52.90 -14.38 -5.28
N ALA A 11 53.53 -13.20 -5.38
CA ALA A 11 52.92 -11.94 -4.92
C ALA A 11 51.73 -11.52 -5.79
N THR A 12 51.73 -11.89 -7.08
CA THR A 12 50.63 -11.57 -7.99
C THR A 12 49.45 -12.54 -7.88
N THR A 13 49.70 -13.79 -7.47
CA THR A 13 48.63 -14.78 -7.25
C THR A 13 47.88 -14.52 -5.94
N GLU A 14 48.58 -14.18 -4.86
CA GLU A 14 47.92 -13.82 -3.60
C GLU A 14 47.13 -12.51 -3.73
N LEU A 15 47.66 -11.51 -4.45
CA LEU A 15 46.94 -10.28 -4.77
C LEU A 15 45.67 -10.57 -5.58
N LYS A 16 45.75 -11.46 -6.60
CA LYS A 16 44.58 -11.87 -7.39
C LYS A 16 43.52 -12.56 -6.53
N ILE A 17 43.93 -13.51 -5.68
CA ILE A 17 43.02 -14.23 -4.77
C ILE A 17 42.34 -13.25 -3.82
N ALA A 18 43.11 -12.37 -3.17
CA ALA A 18 42.59 -11.34 -2.27
C ALA A 18 41.60 -10.42 -2.98
N LEU A 19 41.89 -9.99 -4.21
CA LEU A 19 41.00 -9.15 -5.00
C LEU A 19 39.69 -9.87 -5.37
N THR A 20 39.75 -11.13 -5.80
CA THR A 20 38.54 -11.94 -6.05
C THR A 20 37.71 -12.16 -4.79
N CYS A 21 38.32 -12.46 -3.64
CA CYS A 21 37.61 -12.60 -2.38
C CYS A 21 36.95 -11.28 -1.95
N SER A 22 37.65 -10.16 -2.12
CA SER A 22 37.12 -8.81 -1.82
C SER A 22 35.92 -8.47 -2.69
N ILE A 23 35.98 -8.78 -3.99
CA ILE A 23 34.87 -8.58 -4.93
C ILE A 23 33.69 -9.47 -4.56
N LEU A 24 33.90 -10.75 -4.25
CA LEU A 24 32.83 -11.66 -3.84
C LEU A 24 32.14 -11.19 -2.56
N VAL A 25 32.92 -10.79 -1.54
CA VAL A 25 32.37 -10.24 -0.29
C VAL A 25 31.59 -8.96 -0.57
N SER A 26 32.12 -8.07 -1.40
CA SER A 26 31.44 -6.84 -1.80
C SER A 26 30.11 -7.14 -2.51
N VAL A 27 30.08 -8.05 -3.48
CA VAL A 27 28.85 -8.44 -4.20
C VAL A 27 27.82 -9.03 -3.24
N VAL A 28 28.23 -9.92 -2.33
CA VAL A 28 27.31 -10.50 -1.34
C VAL A 28 26.74 -9.40 -0.42
N MET A 29 27.59 -8.47 0.03
CA MET A 29 27.17 -7.35 0.86
C MET A 29 26.20 -6.42 0.11
N TRP A 30 26.47 -6.12 -1.16
CA TRP A 30 25.59 -5.33 -2.01
C TRP A 30 24.23 -6.01 -2.22
N VAL A 31 24.19 -7.31 -2.46
CA VAL A 31 22.92 -8.05 -2.59
C VAL A 31 22.15 -8.06 -1.27
N ALA A 32 22.85 -8.23 -0.14
CA ALA A 32 22.25 -8.22 1.19
C ALA A 32 21.63 -6.86 1.56
N VAL A 33 22.19 -5.76 1.05
CA VAL A 33 21.67 -4.40 1.30
C VAL A 33 20.65 -3.97 0.26
N ALA A 34 20.87 -4.27 -1.02
CA ALA A 34 20.01 -3.79 -2.11
C ALA A 34 18.60 -4.40 -2.06
N ARG A 35 18.49 -5.70 -1.75
CA ARG A 35 17.19 -6.39 -1.68
C ARG A 35 16.22 -5.81 -0.64
N PRO A 36 16.59 -5.65 0.65
CA PRO A 36 15.68 -5.05 1.62
C PRO A 36 15.36 -3.59 1.31
N LEU A 37 16.31 -2.86 0.70
CA LEU A 37 16.06 -1.47 0.29
C LEU A 37 15.01 -1.37 -0.82
N LEU A 38 15.07 -2.25 -1.82
CA LEU A 38 14.06 -2.34 -2.88
C LEU A 38 12.70 -2.76 -2.34
N ASN A 39 12.68 -3.77 -1.46
CA ASN A 39 11.44 -4.21 -0.81
C ASN A 39 10.79 -3.10 0.03
N TYR A 40 11.60 -2.33 0.76
CA TYR A 40 11.13 -1.17 1.50
C TYR A 40 10.61 -0.07 0.58
N SER A 41 11.29 0.20 -0.54
CA SER A 41 10.82 1.17 -1.54
C SER A 41 9.46 0.77 -2.13
N ASP A 42 9.30 -0.51 -2.51
CA ASP A 42 8.03 -1.04 -3.02
C ASP A 42 6.93 -0.90 -1.95
N ALA A 43 7.23 -1.19 -0.68
CA ALA A 43 6.30 -1.00 0.43
C ALA A 43 5.91 0.47 0.66
N ALA A 44 6.88 1.40 0.60
CA ALA A 44 6.60 2.83 0.76
C ALA A 44 5.68 3.39 -0.34
N GLU A 45 5.83 2.90 -1.58
CA GLU A 45 4.93 3.22 -2.68
C GLU A 45 3.51 2.69 -2.42
N ILE A 46 3.39 1.45 -1.92
CA ILE A 46 2.11 0.84 -1.56
C ILE A 46 1.43 1.64 -0.44
N GLU A 47 2.17 1.96 0.62
CA GLU A 47 1.66 2.73 1.76
C GLU A 47 1.11 4.08 1.31
N THR A 48 1.89 4.79 0.49
CA THR A 48 1.48 6.08 -0.10
C THR A 48 0.20 5.92 -0.92
N THR A 49 0.12 4.88 -1.76
CA THR A 49 -1.07 4.58 -2.58
C THR A 49 -2.29 4.31 -1.70
N VAL A 50 -2.14 3.51 -0.64
CA VAL A 50 -3.20 3.20 0.31
C VAL A 50 -3.69 4.47 1.01
N GLU A 51 -2.79 5.36 1.44
CA GLU A 51 -3.16 6.63 2.06
C GLU A 51 -3.93 7.55 1.09
N TYR A 52 -3.52 7.63 -0.17
CA TYR A 52 -4.29 8.36 -1.18
C TYR A 52 -5.69 7.76 -1.39
N VAL A 53 -5.80 6.43 -1.43
CA VAL A 53 -7.09 5.73 -1.58
C VAL A 53 -7.98 5.98 -0.36
N LYS A 54 -7.43 5.91 0.87
CA LYS A 54 -8.16 6.23 2.11
C LYS A 54 -8.73 7.64 2.06
N LEU A 55 -7.90 8.62 1.69
CA LEU A 55 -8.32 10.02 1.59
C LEU A 55 -9.40 10.22 0.52
N ALA A 56 -9.21 9.65 -0.67
CA ALA A 56 -10.17 9.73 -1.77
C ALA A 56 -11.51 9.08 -1.42
N ALA A 57 -11.51 7.91 -0.80
CA ALA A 57 -12.72 7.22 -0.35
C ALA A 57 -13.47 8.02 0.73
N LYS A 58 -12.74 8.64 1.66
CA LYS A 58 -13.33 9.55 2.66
C LYS A 58 -13.95 10.78 2.02
N ASN A 59 -13.26 11.39 1.05
CA ASN A 59 -13.77 12.54 0.31
C ASN A 59 -14.99 12.19 -0.54
N PHE A 60 -15.01 11.00 -1.15
CA PHE A 60 -16.15 10.48 -1.90
C PHE A 60 -17.39 10.38 -1.00
N TYR A 61 -17.25 9.79 0.18
CA TYR A 61 -18.34 9.70 1.16
C TYR A 61 -18.77 11.07 1.67
N GLY A 62 -17.83 11.95 2.00
CA GLY A 62 -18.14 13.32 2.46
C GLY A 62 -18.90 14.13 1.42
N LYS A 63 -18.54 13.99 0.13
CA LYS A 63 -19.26 14.59 -1.00
C LYS A 63 -20.66 14.01 -1.16
N ASP A 64 -20.84 12.72 -0.92
CA ASP A 64 -22.14 12.08 -0.99
C ASP A 64 -23.08 12.59 0.12
N ILE A 65 -22.58 12.70 1.36
CA ILE A 65 -23.34 13.29 2.47
C ILE A 65 -23.68 14.75 2.18
N SER A 66 -22.74 15.55 1.66
CA SER A 66 -23.02 16.96 1.39
C SER A 66 -24.04 17.17 0.28
N GLN A 67 -24.16 16.23 -0.66
CA GLN A 67 -25.16 16.27 -1.73
C GLN A 67 -26.53 15.76 -1.28
N THR A 68 -26.56 14.65 -0.55
CA THR A 68 -27.81 13.95 -0.20
C THR A 68 -28.37 14.38 1.16
N HIS A 69 -27.54 15.01 1.98
CA HIS A 69 -27.84 15.37 3.38
C HIS A 69 -28.13 14.14 4.24
N CYS A 70 -27.76 12.94 3.79
CA CYS A 70 -27.98 11.67 4.48
C CYS A 70 -26.64 10.98 4.78
N TYR A 71 -26.55 10.33 5.93
CA TYR A 71 -25.38 9.52 6.32
C TYR A 71 -25.40 8.12 5.73
N GLN A 72 -26.51 7.73 5.09
CA GLN A 72 -26.55 6.52 4.28
C GLN A 72 -25.95 6.82 2.91
N PRO A 73 -24.96 6.03 2.42
CA PRO A 73 -24.37 6.25 1.12
C PRO A 73 -25.42 6.04 0.04
N SER A 74 -25.55 6.99 -0.89
CA SER A 74 -26.38 6.86 -2.07
C SER A 74 -25.66 6.11 -3.20
N LYS A 75 -24.33 6.10 -3.16
CA LYS A 75 -23.46 5.44 -4.15
C LYS A 75 -22.58 4.38 -3.50
N THR A 76 -22.33 3.31 -4.24
CA THR A 76 -21.39 2.28 -3.81
C THR A 76 -19.96 2.80 -3.87
N LEU A 77 -19.14 2.46 -2.88
CA LEU A 77 -17.70 2.69 -2.93
C LEU A 77 -17.06 1.61 -3.81
N SER A 78 -16.28 2.05 -4.80
CA SER A 78 -15.46 1.18 -5.64
C SER A 78 -14.32 1.99 -6.22
N ILE A 79 -13.19 1.33 -6.56
CA ILE A 79 -12.07 2.01 -7.21
C ILE A 79 -12.50 2.67 -8.52
N SER A 80 -13.36 2.02 -9.31
CA SER A 80 -13.91 2.58 -10.54
C SER A 80 -14.69 3.88 -10.28
N ASN A 81 -15.49 3.95 -9.21
CA ASN A 81 -16.18 5.17 -8.85
C ASN A 81 -15.21 6.28 -8.39
N LEU A 82 -14.14 5.93 -7.67
CA LEU A 82 -13.11 6.91 -7.28
C LEU A 82 -12.38 7.50 -8.50
N ILE A 83 -12.06 6.67 -9.49
CA ILE A 83 -11.47 7.08 -10.77
C ILE A 83 -12.44 7.95 -11.56
N ASN A 84 -13.69 7.51 -11.74
CA ASN A 84 -14.71 8.23 -12.51
C ASN A 84 -15.06 9.60 -11.92
N ASN A 85 -14.95 9.73 -10.60
CA ASN A 85 -15.15 11.01 -9.90
C ASN A 85 -13.86 11.86 -9.80
N GLN A 86 -12.79 11.45 -10.49
CA GLN A 86 -11.49 12.14 -10.54
C GLN A 86 -10.86 12.35 -9.16
N LEU A 87 -11.13 11.45 -8.21
CA LEU A 87 -10.54 11.48 -6.86
C LEU A 87 -9.21 10.73 -6.79
N ILE A 88 -8.98 9.81 -7.74
CA ILE A 88 -7.74 9.05 -7.91
C ILE A 88 -7.46 8.97 -9.41
N THR A 89 -6.19 9.03 -9.79
CA THR A 89 -5.74 8.85 -11.16
C THR A 89 -5.56 7.37 -11.50
N THR A 90 -5.79 6.99 -12.76
CA THR A 90 -5.76 5.57 -13.17
C THR A 90 -4.38 4.92 -13.05
N ASP A 91 -3.31 5.70 -13.15
CA ASP A 91 -1.90 5.28 -13.01
C ASP A 91 -1.52 4.87 -11.58
N LEU A 92 -2.25 5.34 -10.55
CA LEU A 92 -2.06 4.89 -9.18
C LEU A 92 -2.52 3.44 -8.95
N VAL A 93 -3.39 2.92 -9.82
CA VAL A 93 -4.00 1.60 -9.68
C VAL A 93 -3.60 0.65 -10.81
N ASN A 94 -3.62 1.13 -12.05
CA ASN A 94 -3.35 0.31 -13.22
C ASN A 94 -1.84 0.09 -13.40
N GLY A 95 -1.45 -1.14 -13.75
CA GLY A 95 -0.04 -1.51 -13.96
C GLY A 95 0.74 -1.78 -12.69
N LYS A 96 0.09 -1.77 -11.52
CA LYS A 96 0.69 -2.22 -10.25
C LYS A 96 0.73 -3.74 -10.18
N LYS A 97 1.65 -4.28 -9.37
CA LYS A 97 1.78 -5.73 -9.10
C LYS A 97 0.63 -6.29 -8.24
N TYR A 98 -0.24 -5.42 -7.75
CA TYR A 98 -1.37 -5.74 -6.89
C TYR A 98 -2.64 -5.07 -7.41
N GLN A 99 -3.77 -5.67 -7.08
CA GLN A 99 -5.10 -5.12 -7.34
C GLN A 99 -5.62 -4.44 -6.07
N ILE A 100 -6.35 -3.35 -6.25
CA ILE A 100 -6.97 -2.62 -5.13
C ILE A 100 -8.48 -2.79 -5.21
N ALA A 101 -9.09 -3.19 -4.11
CA ALA A 101 -10.53 -3.15 -3.88
C ALA A 101 -10.84 -2.25 -2.69
N VAL A 102 -11.99 -1.59 -2.72
CA VAL A 102 -12.46 -0.72 -1.62
C VAL A 102 -13.92 -0.95 -1.36
N ASP A 103 -14.30 -0.98 -0.09
CA ASP A 103 -15.67 -1.19 0.35
C ASP A 103 -15.98 -0.45 1.66
N TYR A 104 -17.27 -0.20 1.88
CA TYR A 104 -17.76 0.30 3.16
C TYR A 104 -18.05 -0.87 4.10
N VAL A 105 -17.54 -0.79 5.32
CA VAL A 105 -18.05 -1.59 6.43
C VAL A 105 -19.27 -0.90 6.97
N MET A 106 -20.45 -1.47 6.71
CA MET A 106 -21.73 -0.88 7.08
C MET A 106 -22.14 -1.28 8.50
N LYS A 107 -22.66 -0.31 9.26
CA LYS A 107 -23.33 -0.50 10.54
C LYS A 107 -24.79 -0.08 10.39
N SER A 108 -25.71 -0.98 10.70
CA SER A 108 -27.15 -0.73 10.69
C SER A 108 -27.70 -0.65 12.11
N ASN A 109 -28.77 0.12 12.26
CA ASN A 109 -29.60 0.16 13.47
C ASN A 109 -31.01 -0.42 13.23
N GLY A 110 -31.26 -1.05 12.08
CA GLY A 110 -32.54 -1.60 11.67
C GLY A 110 -33.39 -0.69 10.77
N SER A 111 -33.27 0.63 10.90
CA SER A 111 -34.03 1.59 10.07
C SER A 111 -33.22 2.12 8.89
N TRP A 112 -31.93 2.35 9.09
CA TRP A 112 -31.00 2.80 8.06
C TRP A 112 -29.60 2.25 8.35
N SER A 113 -28.67 2.49 7.44
CA SER A 113 -27.30 2.02 7.56
C SER A 113 -26.31 3.12 7.22
N ARG A 114 -25.14 3.08 7.87
CA ARG A 114 -24.03 3.98 7.56
C ARG A 114 -22.70 3.26 7.59
N PRO A 115 -21.69 3.76 6.87
CA PRO A 115 -20.32 3.29 7.03
C PRO A 115 -19.83 3.54 8.47
N SER A 116 -19.21 2.52 9.06
CA SER A 116 -18.38 2.64 10.26
C SER A 116 -16.89 2.67 9.94
N ALA A 117 -16.50 2.07 8.80
CA ALA A 117 -15.13 2.09 8.31
C ALA A 117 -15.12 1.94 6.78
N ILE A 118 -13.97 2.22 6.17
CA ILE A 118 -13.63 1.88 4.80
C ILE A 118 -12.55 0.81 4.85
N ASN A 119 -12.76 -0.29 4.16
CA ASN A 119 -11.70 -1.25 3.91
C ASN A 119 -11.04 -0.95 2.56
N ILE A 120 -9.72 -1.10 2.54
CA ILE A 120 -8.89 -1.10 1.35
C ILE A 120 -8.18 -2.43 1.33
N ASP A 121 -8.51 -3.24 0.34
CA ASP A 121 -7.98 -4.57 0.14
C ASP A 121 -6.97 -4.53 -1.01
N LEU A 122 -5.74 -4.95 -0.72
CA LEU A 122 -4.70 -5.17 -1.72
C LEU A 122 -4.57 -6.65 -1.98
N THR A 123 -4.74 -7.09 -3.23
CA THR A 123 -4.56 -8.48 -3.64
C THR A 123 -3.34 -8.62 -4.53
N PHE A 124 -2.38 -9.43 -4.11
CA PHE A 124 -1.17 -9.74 -4.86
C PHE A 124 -1.37 -11.00 -5.70
N ALA A 125 -0.60 -11.13 -6.78
CA ALA A 125 -0.68 -12.29 -7.66
C ALA A 125 -0.18 -13.58 -6.99
N ASN A 126 0.76 -13.47 -6.04
CA ASN A 126 1.37 -14.59 -5.33
C ASN A 126 1.78 -14.18 -3.91
N THR A 127 2.06 -15.20 -3.08
CA THR A 127 2.48 -15.05 -1.68
C THR A 127 3.85 -14.35 -1.57
N ASP A 128 4.79 -14.68 -2.46
CA ASP A 128 6.17 -14.18 -2.42
C ASP A 128 6.26 -12.66 -2.66
N GLU A 129 5.35 -12.10 -3.44
CA GLU A 129 5.21 -10.64 -3.61
C GLU A 129 4.70 -9.97 -2.34
N LEU A 130 3.71 -10.57 -1.68
CA LEU A 130 3.19 -10.06 -0.42
C LEU A 130 4.26 -10.12 0.67
N GLU A 131 4.96 -11.24 0.83
CA GLU A 131 5.99 -11.43 1.87
C GLU A 131 7.14 -10.42 1.76
N ARG A 132 7.46 -9.96 0.54
CA ARG A 132 8.49 -8.93 0.32
C ARG A 132 8.12 -7.59 0.93
N VAL A 133 6.84 -7.23 0.97
CA VAL A 133 6.38 -5.90 1.39
C VAL A 133 5.63 -5.91 2.72
N SER A 134 5.02 -7.03 3.11
CA SER A 134 4.13 -7.11 4.28
C SER A 134 4.84 -6.78 5.59
N GLY A 135 6.13 -7.11 5.71
CA GLY A 135 6.94 -6.77 6.88
C GLY A 135 7.17 -5.27 7.10
N TYR A 136 6.88 -4.43 6.11
CA TYR A 136 7.05 -2.99 6.15
C TYR A 136 5.72 -2.22 6.18
N LEU A 137 4.59 -2.92 6.09
CA LEU A 137 3.26 -2.33 5.98
C LEU A 137 2.44 -2.60 7.24
N ASP A 138 1.76 -1.57 7.76
CA ASP A 138 0.85 -1.71 8.91
C ASP A 138 -0.57 -2.07 8.46
N ALA A 139 -0.73 -3.30 7.95
CA ALA A 139 -2.03 -3.82 7.54
C ALA A 139 -2.82 -4.34 8.76
N ASN A 140 -4.11 -4.02 8.81
CA ASN A 140 -5.02 -4.50 9.87
C ASN A 140 -5.26 -6.02 9.79
N LEU A 141 -5.23 -6.58 8.59
CA LEU A 141 -5.36 -8.02 8.37
C LEU A 141 -4.44 -8.46 7.24
N ILE A 142 -3.74 -9.57 7.47
CA ILE A 142 -2.82 -10.20 6.54
C ILE A 142 -3.35 -11.59 6.24
N SER A 143 -3.53 -11.89 4.97
CA SER A 143 -3.90 -13.20 4.42
C SER A 143 -2.87 -13.62 3.36
N PRO A 144 -2.85 -14.88 2.90
CA PRO A 144 -1.75 -15.40 2.07
C PRO A 144 -1.41 -14.53 0.85
N THR A 145 -2.40 -13.92 0.20
CA THR A 145 -2.20 -13.05 -0.97
C THR A 145 -2.87 -11.68 -0.82
N GLN A 146 -3.32 -11.33 0.39
CA GLN A 146 -4.12 -10.13 0.61
C GLN A 146 -3.69 -9.36 1.86
N LEU A 147 -3.61 -8.04 1.73
CA LEU A 147 -3.47 -7.11 2.84
C LEU A 147 -4.74 -6.26 2.92
N ARG A 148 -5.27 -6.08 4.13
CA ARG A 148 -6.41 -5.20 4.38
C ARG A 148 -6.00 -4.05 5.27
N PHE A 149 -6.32 -2.85 4.84
CA PHE A 149 -6.22 -1.62 5.61
C PHE A 149 -7.62 -1.11 5.91
N THR A 150 -7.87 -0.73 7.14
CA THR A 150 -9.17 -0.28 7.60
C THR A 150 -9.05 1.15 8.09
N GLN A 151 -9.73 2.06 7.40
CA GLN A 151 -9.85 3.46 7.81
C GLN A 151 -11.18 3.64 8.56
N PRO A 152 -11.17 3.88 9.88
CA PRO A 152 -12.40 4.16 10.62
C PRO A 152 -13.04 5.48 10.14
N ILE A 153 -14.37 5.49 10.08
CA ILE A 153 -15.16 6.69 9.82
C ILE A 153 -15.80 7.13 11.14
N THR A 154 -15.44 8.32 11.59
CA THR A 154 -16.07 8.95 12.75
C THR A 154 -17.45 9.49 12.37
N PHE A 155 -18.44 9.14 13.17
CA PHE A 155 -19.80 9.66 13.04
C PHE A 155 -19.98 10.80 14.03
N ASN A 156 -19.79 12.02 13.54
CA ASN A 156 -20.05 13.24 14.29
C ASN A 156 -21.25 13.93 13.64
N VAL A 157 -22.33 14.06 14.38
CA VAL A 157 -23.58 14.65 13.90
C VAL A 157 -24.02 15.76 14.82
N ASP A 158 -24.57 16.81 14.23
CA ASP A 158 -25.34 17.78 15.00
C ASP A 158 -26.72 17.19 15.28
N TRP A 159 -26.94 16.79 16.54
CA TRP A 159 -28.18 16.19 16.99
C TRP A 159 -29.40 17.13 16.86
N ARG A 160 -29.18 18.43 16.64
CA ARG A 160 -30.27 19.40 16.46
C ARG A 160 -30.91 19.31 15.07
N SER A 161 -30.12 19.00 14.05
CA SER A 161 -30.58 18.86 12.66
C SER A 161 -30.71 17.41 12.23
N PHE A 162 -30.08 16.47 12.92
CA PHE A 162 -30.12 15.06 12.56
C PHE A 162 -31.45 14.38 12.94
N ASN A 163 -32.04 13.64 11.99
CA ASN A 163 -33.20 12.78 12.17
C ASN A 163 -32.77 11.31 12.36
N PRO A 164 -32.86 10.74 13.58
CA PRO A 164 -32.40 9.38 13.86
C PRO A 164 -33.23 8.28 13.20
N ALA A 165 -34.47 8.56 12.79
CA ALA A 165 -35.33 7.57 12.15
C ALA A 165 -34.94 7.34 10.69
N THR A 166 -34.52 8.40 9.98
CA THR A 166 -34.16 8.35 8.55
C THR A 166 -32.66 8.33 8.31
N GLY A 167 -31.84 8.79 9.25
CA GLY A 167 -30.39 8.90 9.08
C GLY A 167 -29.96 10.12 8.26
N CYS A 168 -30.84 11.12 8.12
CA CYS A 168 -30.60 12.33 7.35
C CYS A 168 -30.68 13.60 8.22
N LEU A 169 -30.13 14.69 7.71
CA LEU A 169 -30.28 16.02 8.27
C LEU A 169 -31.60 16.64 7.79
N ASN A 170 -32.28 17.37 8.68
CA ASN A 170 -33.50 18.14 8.44
C ASN A 170 -33.19 19.54 7.92
#